data_AF-A0A3B8Q0A4-F1
#
_entry.id   AF-A0A3B8Q0A4-F1
#
_cell.length_a   1.000
_cell.length_b   1.000
_cell.length_c   1.000
_cell.angle_alpha   90.00
_cell.angle_beta   90.00
_cell.angle_gamma   90.00
#
_symmetry.space_group_name_H-M   'P 1'
#
loop_
_entity.id
_entity.type
_entity.pdbx_description
1 polymer ?
#
loop_
_entity_poly.entity_id
_entity_poly.type
_entity_poly.pdbx_seq_one_letter_code
_entity_poly.pdbx_strand_id
1 'polypeptide(L)'
;MDAMKLLGSLLSNQALASGLGSQLLGSVFGGGGQARPPASGGGLGNLLGAFMGGGAGGADLAGLLASVMGGAGGTPTGGGGLGGLAGLLGGLMAGGGEAASPGATVAPARPADANGQATVLIRAMVNAAKSDGRIDEQEQQKILAQIGHEVSSEEVAFLQKEFAAPLDVAEFARSVPPGMQKQVYLLSLTSIDLDSQNEANYLGELARGLGIDPATCNQIHDQVGAQRIFA
;
A
#
# COMPACT_ATOMS: atom_id res chain seq x y z
N MET A 1 -4.62 -15.20 -19.71
CA MET A 1 -4.31 -14.83 -18.30
C MET A 1 -4.74 -13.40 -18.01
N ASP A 2 -5.62 -13.22 -17.01
CA ASP A 2 -6.10 -11.92 -16.52
C ASP A 2 -5.43 -11.61 -15.16
N ALA A 3 -4.28 -10.93 -15.23
CA ALA A 3 -3.48 -10.61 -14.07
C ALA A 3 -4.17 -9.62 -13.12
N MET A 4 -5.07 -8.77 -13.61
CA MET A 4 -5.84 -7.87 -12.75
C MET A 4 -6.80 -8.65 -11.85
N LYS A 5 -7.50 -9.62 -12.42
CA LYS A 5 -8.37 -10.52 -11.66
C LYS A 5 -7.59 -11.34 -10.64
N LEU A 6 -6.43 -11.87 -11.04
CA LEU A 6 -5.54 -12.62 -10.16
C LEU A 6 -5.02 -11.77 -9.00
N LEU A 7 -4.54 -10.55 -9.28
CA LEU A 7 -4.09 -9.60 -8.26
C LEU A 7 -5.22 -9.22 -7.30
N GLY A 8 -6.44 -9.04 -7.82
CA GLY A 8 -7.62 -8.77 -7.00
C GLY A 8 -7.94 -9.91 -6.02
N SER A 9 -7.90 -11.17 -6.49
CA SER A 9 -8.13 -12.35 -5.65
C SER A 9 -7.00 -12.56 -4.63
N LEU A 10 -5.74 -12.30 -5.01
CA LEU A 10 -4.61 -12.36 -4.08
C LEU A 10 -4.71 -11.29 -2.99
N LEU A 11 -5.06 -10.04 -3.35
CA LEU A 11 -5.16 -8.95 -2.38
C LEU A 11 -6.36 -9.11 -1.43
N SER A 12 -7.52 -9.55 -1.94
CA SER A 12 -8.68 -9.84 -1.11
C SER A 12 -8.39 -10.97 -0.12
N ASN A 13 -7.63 -11.98 -0.55
CA ASN A 13 -7.31 -13.13 0.28
C ASN A 13 -6.13 -12.89 1.23
N GLN A 14 -5.13 -12.09 0.84
CA GLN A 14 -4.01 -11.71 1.70
C GLN A 14 -4.46 -10.77 2.83
N ALA A 15 -5.45 -9.90 2.60
CA ALA A 15 -6.10 -9.14 3.67
C ALA A 15 -6.77 -10.05 4.71
N LEU A 16 -7.19 -11.25 4.31
CA LEU A 16 -7.76 -12.27 5.20
C LEU A 16 -6.67 -13.14 5.85
N ALA A 17 -5.58 -13.43 5.15
CA ALA A 17 -4.49 -14.29 5.62
C ALA A 17 -3.52 -13.58 6.59
N SER A 18 -3.20 -12.30 6.36
CA SER A 18 -2.27 -11.52 7.19
C SER A 18 -2.86 -10.98 8.49
N GLY A 19 -4.04 -11.45 8.93
CA GLY A 19 -4.63 -11.08 10.23
C GLY A 19 -5.07 -9.61 10.39
N LEU A 20 -4.84 -8.76 9.39
CA LEU A 20 -5.32 -7.37 9.36
C LEU A 20 -6.84 -7.28 9.11
N GLY A 21 -7.42 -8.25 8.38
CA GLY A 21 -8.85 -8.31 8.13
C GLY A 21 -9.70 -8.55 9.38
N SER A 22 -9.20 -9.32 10.36
CA SER A 22 -9.90 -9.57 11.62
C SER A 22 -9.79 -8.41 12.62
N GLN A 23 -8.70 -7.64 12.57
CA GLN A 23 -8.55 -6.42 13.36
C GLN A 23 -9.40 -5.26 12.81
N LEU A 24 -9.51 -5.14 11.48
CA LEU A 24 -10.38 -4.15 10.84
C LEU A 24 -11.88 -4.50 10.97
N LEU A 25 -12.24 -5.78 10.84
CA LEU A 25 -13.63 -6.21 11.03
C LEU A 25 -14.05 -6.15 12.52
N GLY A 26 -13.14 -6.43 13.45
CA GLY A 26 -13.37 -6.26 14.89
C GLY A 26 -13.54 -4.80 15.31
N SER A 27 -12.81 -3.88 14.68
CA SER A 27 -12.90 -2.44 14.99
C SER A 27 -14.06 -1.74 14.25
N VAL A 28 -14.47 -2.22 13.08
CA VAL A 28 -15.62 -1.65 12.34
C VAL A 28 -16.97 -2.23 12.76
N PHE A 29 -17.01 -3.49 13.23
CA PHE A 29 -18.27 -4.19 13.56
C PHE A 29 -18.46 -4.48 15.06
N GLY A 30 -17.44 -4.25 15.90
CA GLY A 30 -17.45 -4.53 17.34
C GLY A 30 -17.73 -3.34 18.28
N GLY A 31 -18.06 -2.16 17.76
CA GLY A 31 -18.28 -0.94 18.54
C GLY A 31 -19.72 -0.71 19.02
N GLY A 32 -20.34 -1.73 19.61
CA GLY A 32 -21.74 -1.69 20.04
C GLY A 32 -21.92 -1.53 21.56
N GLY A 33 -21.88 -0.28 22.04
CA GLY A 33 -22.64 0.17 23.22
C GLY A 33 -21.99 0.01 24.60
N GLN A 34 -21.58 1.12 25.21
CA GLN A 34 -21.88 1.37 26.62
C GLN A 34 -21.92 2.89 26.88
N ALA A 35 -22.93 3.27 27.65
CA ALA A 35 -23.41 4.62 27.89
C ALA A 35 -22.41 5.60 28.52
N ARG A 36 -22.61 6.85 28.13
CA ARG A 36 -22.25 8.12 28.77
C ARG A 36 -22.49 8.12 30.29
N PRO A 37 -21.74 8.95 31.04
CA PRO A 37 -22.44 9.97 31.83
C PRO A 37 -21.87 11.39 31.62
N PRO A 38 -22.65 12.45 31.91
CA PRO A 38 -22.26 13.84 31.67
C PRO A 38 -21.71 14.51 32.94
N ALA A 39 -20.71 15.37 32.78
CA ALA A 39 -20.32 16.41 33.74
C ALA A 39 -19.54 17.48 32.97
N SER A 40 -20.19 18.57 32.56
CA SER A 40 -20.22 19.86 33.29
C SER A 40 -18.87 20.58 33.32
N GLY A 41 -18.75 21.67 32.57
CA GLY A 41 -17.64 22.63 32.69
C GLY A 41 -17.34 23.34 31.38
N GLY A 42 -17.70 24.62 31.29
CA GLY A 42 -17.59 25.44 30.09
C GLY A 42 -16.16 25.81 29.68
N GLY A 43 -16.06 26.56 28.58
CA GLY A 43 -14.83 27.26 28.24
C GLY A 43 -14.71 27.61 26.78
N LEU A 44 -15.16 28.81 26.42
CA LEU A 44 -14.78 29.53 25.19
C LEU A 44 -13.25 29.75 25.06
N GLY A 45 -12.44 29.24 25.98
CA GLY A 45 -10.97 29.27 25.96
C GLY A 45 -10.31 28.24 25.04
N ASN A 46 -10.96 27.11 24.72
CA ASN A 46 -10.36 26.10 23.83
C ASN A 46 -10.29 26.53 22.36
N LEU A 47 -11.19 27.42 21.91
CA LEU A 47 -11.20 27.90 20.52
C LEU A 47 -10.16 29.00 20.28
N LEU A 48 -9.85 29.81 21.30
CA LEU A 48 -8.86 30.89 21.18
C LEU A 48 -7.42 30.38 21.36
N GLY A 49 -7.23 29.26 22.07
CA GLY A 49 -5.94 28.58 22.18
C GLY A 49 -5.49 27.91 20.87
N ALA A 50 -6.42 27.35 20.09
CA ALA A 50 -6.12 26.66 18.84
C ALA A 50 -5.72 27.62 17.68
N PHE A 51 -6.09 28.90 17.76
CA PHE A 51 -5.81 29.87 16.70
C PHE A 51 -4.51 30.67 16.92
N MET A 52 -4.02 30.76 18.17
CA MET A 52 -2.93 31.68 18.53
C MET A 52 -1.73 31.01 19.22
N GLY A 53 -1.77 29.70 19.46
CA GLY A 53 -0.67 28.96 20.08
C GLY A 53 -0.13 27.88 19.15
N GLY A 54 0.93 28.19 18.39
CA GLY A 54 1.73 27.16 17.72
C GLY A 54 2.27 26.17 18.75
N GLY A 55 1.98 24.89 18.56
CA GLY A 55 2.41 23.82 19.46
C GLY A 55 2.29 22.46 18.80
N ALA A 56 3.44 21.82 18.63
CA ALA A 56 3.57 20.41 18.31
C ALA A 56 2.73 19.54 19.25
N GLY A 57 2.02 18.55 18.69
CA GLY A 57 1.30 17.55 19.48
C GLY A 57 0.27 16.78 18.67
N GLY A 58 0.70 15.69 18.04
CA GLY A 58 -0.18 14.60 17.60
C GLY A 58 -0.97 14.89 16.32
N ALA A 59 -0.32 14.77 15.16
CA ALA A 59 -1.02 14.43 13.93
C ALA A 59 -1.55 13.00 14.08
N ASP A 60 -2.74 12.87 14.66
CA ASP A 60 -3.44 11.61 14.76
C ASP A 60 -3.71 11.06 13.35
N LEU A 61 -3.55 9.75 13.15
CA LEU A 61 -3.79 9.09 11.86
C LEU A 61 -5.21 9.36 11.35
N ALA A 62 -6.15 9.61 12.27
CA ALA A 62 -7.51 10.05 11.96
C ALA A 62 -7.57 11.43 11.27
N GLY A 63 -6.69 12.36 11.62
CA GLY A 63 -6.62 13.69 11.00
C GLY A 63 -6.03 13.63 9.58
N LEU A 64 -5.02 12.79 9.37
CA LEU A 64 -4.48 12.52 8.04
C LEU A 64 -5.48 11.75 7.17
N LEU A 65 -6.19 10.78 7.73
CA LEU A 65 -7.24 10.04 7.02
C LEU A 65 -8.44 10.92 6.66
N ALA A 66 -8.83 11.86 7.53
CA ALA A 66 -9.86 12.86 7.24
C ALA A 66 -9.45 13.81 6.10
N SER A 67 -8.15 14.13 5.99
CA SER A 67 -7.61 14.94 4.89
C SER A 67 -7.55 14.18 3.55
N VAL A 68 -7.31 12.86 3.59
CA VAL A 68 -7.34 11.97 2.42
C VAL A 68 -8.77 11.64 1.97
N MET A 69 -9.72 11.58 2.92
CA MET A 69 -11.09 11.11 2.71
C MET A 69 -12.14 12.24 2.69
N GLY A 70 -11.72 13.49 2.53
CA GLY A 70 -12.61 14.58 2.09
C GLY A 70 -13.74 14.97 3.06
N GLY A 71 -13.47 15.12 4.36
CA GLY A 71 -14.39 15.75 5.31
C GLY A 71 -13.77 17.03 5.90
N ALA A 72 -14.05 18.23 5.39
CA ALA A 72 -15.24 19.05 5.60
C ALA A 72 -14.89 20.29 6.47
N GLY A 73 -14.50 21.36 5.79
CA GLY A 73 -14.26 22.68 6.41
C GLY A 73 -14.06 23.80 5.39
N GLY A 74 -14.84 23.84 4.30
CA GLY A 74 -14.81 24.95 3.35
C GLY A 74 -15.50 24.68 2.02
N THR A 75 -16.73 25.19 1.90
CA THR A 75 -17.54 25.56 0.71
C THR A 75 -17.31 24.90 -0.67
N PRO A 76 -18.39 24.48 -1.36
CA PRO A 76 -18.32 23.63 -2.55
C PRO A 76 -18.25 24.44 -3.86
N THR A 77 -17.30 24.08 -4.71
CA THR A 77 -17.41 24.31 -6.16
C THR A 77 -16.78 23.13 -6.90
N GLY A 78 -17.64 22.25 -7.42
CA GLY A 78 -17.43 21.54 -8.69
C GLY A 78 -16.47 20.34 -8.71
N GLY A 79 -17.05 19.13 -8.66
CA GLY A 79 -16.66 18.03 -9.55
C GLY A 79 -15.71 16.96 -9.01
N GLY A 80 -16.23 15.73 -8.93
CA GLY A 80 -15.46 14.51 -9.19
C GLY A 80 -14.75 13.84 -8.00
N GLY A 81 -15.45 12.90 -7.35
CA GLY A 81 -14.92 12.04 -6.27
C GLY A 81 -13.94 10.95 -6.73
N LEU A 82 -12.78 11.35 -7.28
CA LEU A 82 -11.67 10.44 -7.64
C LEU A 82 -10.29 10.91 -7.16
N GLY A 83 -10.22 11.93 -6.28
CA GLY A 83 -8.97 12.60 -5.91
C GLY A 83 -8.19 12.00 -4.74
N GLY A 84 -8.78 11.12 -3.94
CA GLY A 84 -8.18 10.67 -2.67
C GLY A 84 -6.97 9.74 -2.82
N LEU A 85 -6.88 8.96 -3.90
CA LEU A 85 -5.77 8.03 -4.18
C LEU A 85 -4.89 8.56 -5.33
N ALA A 86 -5.53 9.15 -6.35
CA ALA A 86 -4.85 9.82 -7.46
C ALA A 86 -4.07 11.06 -7.00
N GLY A 87 -4.54 11.77 -5.98
CA GLY A 87 -3.81 12.91 -5.39
C GLY A 87 -2.57 12.49 -4.63
N LEU A 88 -2.59 11.33 -3.95
CA LEU A 88 -1.43 10.81 -3.22
C LEU A 88 -0.39 10.27 -4.20
N LEU A 89 -0.86 9.59 -5.25
CA LEU A 89 -0.03 9.10 -6.34
C LEU A 89 0.55 10.27 -7.18
N GLY A 90 -0.21 11.33 -7.40
CA GLY A 90 0.24 12.57 -8.02
C GLY A 90 1.27 13.32 -7.16
N GLY A 91 1.08 13.34 -5.84
CA GLY A 91 2.07 13.87 -4.89
C GLY A 91 3.36 13.05 -4.84
N LEU A 92 3.27 11.72 -5.04
CA LEU A 92 4.43 10.82 -5.12
C LEU A 92 5.28 11.02 -6.38
N MET A 93 4.67 11.49 -7.47
CA MET A 93 5.31 11.79 -8.75
C MET A 93 5.90 13.21 -8.79
N ALA A 94 5.27 14.18 -8.11
CA ALA A 94 5.69 15.58 -8.08
C ALA A 94 6.72 15.88 -6.96
N GLY A 95 7.73 15.03 -6.83
CA GLY A 95 8.79 15.22 -5.84
C GLY A 95 9.54 16.53 -6.06
N GLY A 96 9.25 17.52 -5.21
CA GLY A 96 10.09 18.69 -4.93
C GLY A 96 10.05 19.82 -5.96
N GLY A 97 9.20 20.80 -5.70
CA GLY A 97 9.32 22.15 -6.28
C GLY A 97 8.53 22.37 -7.56
N GLU A 98 7.94 23.55 -7.65
CA GLU A 98 7.10 24.09 -8.73
C GLU A 98 5.67 23.53 -8.87
N ALA A 99 4.73 24.48 -8.78
CA ALA A 99 3.30 24.29 -8.94
C ALA A 99 2.98 23.60 -10.29
N ALA A 100 2.49 22.36 -10.22
CA ALA A 100 1.98 21.66 -11.38
C ALA A 100 0.67 22.31 -11.86
N SER A 101 0.67 22.75 -13.11
CA SER A 101 -0.51 23.21 -13.85
C SER A 101 -1.67 22.21 -13.76
N PRO A 102 -2.93 22.66 -13.62
CA PRO A 102 -4.10 21.80 -13.62
C PRO A 102 -4.34 21.29 -15.05
N GLY A 103 -3.75 20.14 -15.39
CA GLY A 103 -3.87 19.59 -16.75
C GLY A 103 -3.20 18.24 -17.01
N ALA A 104 -2.42 17.70 -16.08
CA ALA A 104 -1.94 16.33 -16.20
C ALA A 104 -3.07 15.36 -15.82
N THR A 105 -3.98 15.11 -16.76
CA THR A 105 -4.84 13.93 -16.72
C THR A 105 -3.92 12.71 -16.69
N VAL A 106 -3.90 11.99 -15.58
CA VAL A 106 -3.43 10.59 -15.58
C VAL A 106 -4.35 9.88 -16.55
N ALA A 107 -3.90 9.70 -17.79
CA ALA A 107 -4.64 8.93 -18.77
C ALA A 107 -4.92 7.55 -18.16
N PRO A 108 -6.17 7.04 -18.21
CA PRO A 108 -6.45 5.70 -17.73
C PRO A 108 -5.51 4.75 -18.48
N ALA A 109 -4.69 3.99 -17.73
CA ALA A 109 -3.79 3.00 -18.31
C ALA A 109 -4.62 2.12 -19.26
N ARG A 110 -4.14 1.91 -20.49
CA ARG A 110 -4.86 1.03 -21.42
C ARG A 110 -4.97 -0.35 -20.77
N PRO A 111 -6.04 -1.12 -21.03
CA PRO A 111 -6.24 -2.42 -20.39
C PRO A 111 -5.04 -3.38 -20.52
N ALA A 112 -4.33 -3.32 -21.65
CA ALA A 112 -3.09 -4.09 -21.86
C ALA A 112 -1.92 -3.63 -20.99
N ASP A 113 -1.79 -2.31 -20.76
CA ASP A 113 -0.81 -1.74 -19.84
C ASP A 113 -1.16 -2.10 -18.39
N ALA A 114 -2.44 -2.07 -18.01
CA ALA A 114 -2.91 -2.44 -16.68
C ALA A 114 -2.70 -3.93 -16.35
N ASN A 115 -2.92 -4.83 -17.32
CA ASN A 115 -2.67 -6.26 -17.13
C ASN A 115 -1.17 -6.54 -16.91
N GLY A 116 -0.29 -5.92 -17.70
CA GLY A 116 1.16 -6.06 -17.52
C GLY A 116 1.64 -5.50 -16.17
N GLN A 117 1.09 -4.36 -15.74
CA GLN A 117 1.37 -3.80 -14.42
C GLN A 117 0.94 -4.77 -13.31
N ALA A 118 -0.25 -5.35 -13.39
CA ALA A 118 -0.72 -6.32 -12.41
C ALA A 118 0.18 -7.57 -12.35
N THR A 119 0.69 -8.06 -13.49
CA THR A 119 1.67 -9.15 -13.51
C THR A 119 2.94 -8.81 -12.73
N VAL A 120 3.48 -7.59 -12.90
CA VAL A 120 4.68 -7.14 -12.17
C VAL A 120 4.42 -7.07 -10.66
N LEU A 121 3.25 -6.57 -10.27
CA LEU A 121 2.86 -6.49 -8.86
C LEU A 121 2.67 -7.87 -8.22
N ILE A 122 2.08 -8.85 -8.94
CA ILE A 122 1.99 -10.23 -8.47
C ILE A 122 3.38 -10.83 -8.26
N ARG A 123 4.30 -10.62 -9.20
CA ARG A 123 5.70 -11.08 -9.06
C ARG A 123 6.40 -10.43 -7.86
N ALA A 124 6.11 -9.16 -7.58
CA ALA A 124 6.61 -8.47 -6.39
C ALA A 124 6.15 -9.15 -5.10
N MET A 125 4.85 -9.46 -5.00
CA MET A 125 4.27 -10.15 -3.84
C MET A 125 4.87 -11.55 -3.66
N VAL A 126 4.99 -12.31 -4.75
CA VAL A 126 5.58 -13.67 -4.70
C VAL A 126 7.05 -13.60 -4.25
N ASN A 127 7.84 -12.66 -4.78
CA ASN A 127 9.24 -12.51 -4.39
C ASN A 127 9.40 -12.06 -2.94
N ALA A 128 8.57 -11.14 -2.46
CA ALA A 128 8.54 -10.72 -1.06
C ALA A 128 8.18 -11.88 -0.13
N ALA A 129 7.16 -12.67 -0.47
CA ALA A 129 6.74 -13.80 0.34
C ALA A 129 7.76 -14.97 0.33
N LYS A 130 8.60 -15.06 -0.71
CA LYS A 130 9.74 -16.00 -0.79
C LYS A 130 10.92 -15.57 0.08
N SER A 131 11.23 -14.28 0.17
CA SER A 131 12.30 -13.79 1.05
C SER A 131 11.95 -13.89 2.53
N ASP A 132 10.66 -13.75 2.88
CA ASP A 132 10.07 -14.00 4.22
C ASP A 132 10.05 -15.49 4.61
N GLY A 133 10.27 -16.39 3.66
CA GLY A 133 10.14 -17.84 3.88
C GLY A 133 8.71 -18.33 4.11
N ARG A 134 7.69 -17.50 3.87
CA ARG A 134 6.26 -17.84 4.06
C ARG A 134 5.69 -18.77 3.01
N ILE A 135 6.29 -18.80 1.83
CA ILE A 135 5.80 -19.58 0.68
C ILE A 135 6.51 -20.93 0.65
N ASP A 136 6.21 -21.79 1.62
CA ASP A 136 6.57 -23.21 1.54
C ASP A 136 5.61 -23.99 0.63
N GLU A 137 5.91 -25.26 0.36
CA GLU A 137 5.08 -26.10 -0.52
C GLU A 137 3.63 -26.27 -0.02
N GLN A 138 3.39 -26.22 1.30
CA GLN A 138 2.05 -26.31 1.87
C GLN A 138 1.30 -25.00 1.68
N GLU A 139 1.95 -23.86 1.88
CA GLU A 139 1.35 -22.55 1.70
C GLU A 139 1.03 -22.28 0.22
N GLN A 140 1.92 -22.70 -0.69
CA GLN A 140 1.62 -22.69 -2.13
C GLN A 140 0.34 -23.47 -2.45
N GLN A 141 0.19 -24.68 -1.91
CA GLN A 141 -1.02 -25.48 -2.12
C GLN A 141 -2.27 -24.81 -1.53
N LYS A 142 -2.18 -24.18 -0.36
CA LYS A 142 -3.30 -23.45 0.24
C LYS A 142 -3.70 -22.24 -0.59
N ILE A 143 -2.74 -21.42 -1.03
CA ILE A 143 -2.99 -20.26 -1.89
C ILE A 143 -3.68 -20.73 -3.16
N LEU A 144 -3.14 -21.77 -3.83
CA LEU A 144 -3.70 -22.32 -5.06
C LEU A 144 -5.11 -22.92 -4.86
N ALA A 145 -5.36 -23.61 -3.76
CA ALA A 145 -6.67 -24.16 -3.43
C ALA A 145 -7.71 -23.06 -3.18
N GLN A 146 -7.29 -21.98 -2.50
CA GLN A 146 -8.17 -20.88 -2.16
C GLN A 146 -8.52 -20.01 -3.37
N ILE A 147 -7.55 -19.73 -4.25
CA ILE A 147 -7.80 -18.99 -5.50
C ILE A 147 -8.47 -19.85 -6.57
N GLY A 148 -8.29 -21.18 -6.54
CA GLY A 148 -8.70 -22.10 -7.62
C GLY A 148 -10.19 -22.07 -7.97
N HIS A 149 -11.04 -21.54 -7.10
CA HIS A 149 -12.46 -21.32 -7.38
C HIS A 149 -12.74 -20.01 -8.14
N GLU A 150 -11.84 -19.02 -8.04
CA GLU A 150 -12.00 -17.69 -8.60
C GLU A 150 -11.15 -17.47 -9.85
N VAL A 151 -10.07 -18.24 -10.04
CA VAL A 151 -9.08 -18.05 -11.13
C VAL A 151 -9.07 -19.21 -12.13
N SER A 152 -8.67 -18.91 -13.37
CA SER A 152 -8.52 -19.86 -14.47
C SER A 152 -7.28 -20.75 -14.33
N SER A 153 -7.27 -21.90 -15.01
CA SER A 153 -6.10 -22.80 -15.03
C SER A 153 -4.82 -22.14 -15.53
N GLU A 154 -4.92 -21.13 -16.40
CA GLU A 154 -3.78 -20.35 -16.88
C GLU A 154 -3.15 -19.49 -15.77
N GLU A 155 -3.96 -18.93 -14.89
CA GLU A 155 -3.51 -18.10 -13.76
C GLU A 155 -2.87 -18.95 -12.66
N VAL A 156 -3.42 -20.14 -12.40
CA VAL A 156 -2.82 -21.14 -11.52
C VAL A 156 -1.46 -21.58 -12.05
N ALA A 157 -1.36 -21.89 -13.35
CA ALA A 157 -0.10 -22.29 -13.96
C ALA A 157 0.97 -21.17 -13.91
N PHE A 158 0.54 -19.92 -14.07
CA PHE A 158 1.43 -18.76 -13.89
C PHE A 158 1.98 -18.68 -12.46
N LEU A 159 1.13 -18.77 -11.43
CA LEU A 159 1.59 -18.71 -10.04
C LEU A 159 2.50 -19.88 -9.67
N GLN A 160 2.16 -21.10 -10.10
CA GLN A 160 3.03 -22.27 -9.90
C GLN A 160 4.42 -22.04 -10.50
N LYS A 161 4.49 -21.43 -11.69
CA LYS A 161 5.77 -21.10 -12.33
C LYS A 161 6.55 -20.06 -11.53
N GLU A 162 5.91 -19.00 -11.04
CA GLU A 162 6.60 -17.97 -10.24
C GLU A 162 7.04 -18.50 -8.86
N PHE A 163 6.26 -19.40 -8.26
CA PHE A 163 6.65 -20.09 -7.02
C PHE A 163 7.84 -21.03 -7.21
N ALA A 164 7.90 -21.76 -8.34
CA ALA A 164 9.00 -22.66 -8.66
C ALA A 164 10.27 -21.93 -9.14
N ALA A 165 10.15 -20.69 -9.62
CA ALA A 165 11.30 -19.90 -10.04
C ALA A 165 12.22 -19.60 -8.84
N PRO A 166 13.56 -19.54 -9.00
CA PRO A 166 14.44 -19.06 -7.94
C PRO A 166 14.17 -17.57 -7.63
N LEU A 167 14.46 -17.13 -6.40
CA LEU A 167 14.40 -15.72 -6.04
C LEU A 167 15.62 -14.99 -6.65
N ASP A 168 15.40 -14.21 -7.70
CA ASP A 168 16.40 -13.32 -8.30
C ASP A 168 15.88 -11.88 -8.29
N VAL A 169 16.28 -11.13 -7.27
CA VAL A 169 15.83 -9.75 -7.04
C VAL A 169 16.33 -8.81 -8.14
N ALA A 170 17.53 -9.05 -8.66
CA ALA A 170 18.16 -8.21 -9.67
C ALA A 170 17.50 -8.40 -11.05
N GLU A 171 17.18 -9.65 -11.43
CA GLU A 171 16.38 -9.94 -12.62
C GLU A 171 15.00 -9.30 -12.51
N PHE A 172 14.33 -9.51 -11.37
CA PHE A 172 13.00 -8.98 -11.16
C PHE A 172 12.98 -7.45 -11.28
N ALA A 173 13.91 -6.75 -10.61
CA ALA A 173 13.98 -5.29 -10.65
C ALA A 173 14.19 -4.75 -12.08
N ARG A 174 14.96 -5.45 -12.93
CA ARG A 174 15.15 -5.07 -14.35
C ARG A 174 13.89 -5.27 -15.19
N SER A 175 13.01 -6.18 -14.79
CA SER A 175 11.74 -6.43 -15.48
C SER A 175 10.66 -5.39 -15.16
N VAL A 176 10.89 -4.52 -14.16
CA VAL A 176 9.93 -3.50 -13.73
C VAL A 176 9.89 -2.33 -14.73
N PRO A 177 8.72 -2.00 -15.30
CA PRO A 177 8.58 -0.85 -16.19
C PRO A 177 8.90 0.48 -15.49
N PRO A 178 9.42 1.48 -16.23
CA PRO A 178 9.65 2.81 -15.68
C PRO A 178 8.34 3.43 -15.17
N GLY A 179 8.38 4.04 -13.99
CA GLY A 179 7.22 4.63 -13.31
C GLY A 179 6.59 3.73 -12.25
N MET A 180 6.93 2.44 -12.20
CA MET A 180 6.38 1.48 -11.23
C MET A 180 7.27 1.21 -10.03
N GLN A 181 8.50 1.74 -10.00
CA GLN A 181 9.51 1.37 -9.00
C GLN A 181 9.01 1.57 -7.56
N LYS A 182 8.44 2.75 -7.27
CA LYS A 182 7.90 3.05 -5.94
C LYS A 182 6.73 2.13 -5.57
N GLN A 183 5.86 1.80 -6.53
CA GLN A 183 4.71 0.90 -6.30
C GLN A 183 5.17 -0.53 -6.00
N VAL A 184 6.14 -1.04 -6.78
CA VAL A 184 6.72 -2.38 -6.57
C VAL A 184 7.42 -2.46 -5.21
N TYR A 185 8.18 -1.43 -4.84
CA TYR A 185 8.86 -1.37 -3.55
C TYR A 185 7.87 -1.31 -2.38
N LEU A 186 6.88 -0.41 -2.45
CA LEU A 186 5.82 -0.27 -1.45
C LEU A 186 5.06 -1.59 -1.27
N LEU A 187 4.63 -2.21 -2.37
CA LEU A 187 3.88 -3.45 -2.31
C LEU A 187 4.73 -4.59 -1.72
N SER A 188 6.01 -4.66 -2.07
CA SER A 188 6.94 -5.64 -1.50
C SER A 188 7.10 -5.43 0.01
N LEU A 189 7.28 -4.18 0.44
CA LEU A 189 7.39 -3.80 1.85
C LEU A 189 6.12 -4.15 2.64
N THR A 190 4.93 -3.98 2.07
CA THR A 190 3.66 -4.32 2.73
C THR A 190 3.33 -5.81 2.68
N SER A 191 4.02 -6.58 1.83
CA SER A 191 3.79 -8.03 1.66
C SER A 191 4.70 -8.89 2.53
N ILE A 192 5.68 -8.27 3.19
CA ILE A 192 6.71 -8.92 4.01
C ILE A 192 6.62 -8.39 5.43
N ASP A 193 6.87 -9.23 6.44
CA ASP A 193 7.13 -8.69 7.77
C ASP A 193 8.62 -8.41 7.92
N LEU A 194 8.94 -7.14 8.16
CA LEU A 194 10.31 -6.67 8.29
C LEU A 194 10.84 -6.92 9.70
N ASP A 195 11.11 -8.18 10.05
CA ASP A 195 11.57 -8.60 11.38
C ASP A 195 12.95 -9.29 11.41
N SER A 196 13.49 -9.66 10.24
CA SER A 196 14.82 -10.27 10.13
C SER A 196 15.72 -9.54 9.10
N GLN A 197 17.00 -9.93 9.13
CA GLN A 197 18.03 -9.38 8.24
C GLN A 197 17.81 -9.80 6.79
N ASN A 198 17.17 -10.95 6.54
CA ASN A 198 16.93 -11.44 5.18
C ASN A 198 15.95 -10.54 4.43
N GLU A 199 14.88 -10.09 5.10
CA GLU A 199 13.86 -9.22 4.54
C GLU A 199 14.43 -7.81 4.29
N ALA A 200 15.25 -7.31 5.23
CA ALA A 200 15.98 -6.06 5.07
C ALA A 200 16.98 -6.11 3.90
N ASN A 201 17.67 -7.24 3.72
CA ASN A 201 18.58 -7.45 2.59
C ASN A 201 17.81 -7.50 1.27
N TYR A 202 16.68 -8.23 1.22
CA TYR A 202 15.80 -8.30 0.04
C TYR A 202 15.31 -6.90 -0.37
N LEU A 203 14.78 -6.11 0.57
CA LEU A 203 14.33 -4.75 0.30
C LEU A 203 15.49 -3.83 -0.10
N GLY A 204 16.66 -4.01 0.52
CA GLY A 204 17.88 -3.30 0.15
C GLY A 204 18.33 -3.58 -1.29
N GLU A 205 18.31 -4.84 -1.71
CA GLU A 205 18.63 -5.25 -3.09
C GLU A 205 17.57 -4.77 -4.07
N LEU A 206 16.29 -4.85 -3.71
CA LEU A 206 15.18 -4.37 -4.52
C LEU A 206 15.27 -2.85 -4.74
N ALA A 207 15.51 -2.07 -3.69
CA ALA A 207 15.70 -0.62 -3.79
C ALA A 207 16.84 -0.25 -4.76
N ARG A 208 17.98 -0.92 -4.63
CA ARG A 208 19.14 -0.72 -5.52
C ARG A 208 18.83 -1.12 -6.95
N GLY A 209 18.19 -2.26 -7.16
CA GLY A 209 17.81 -2.75 -8.49
C GLY A 209 16.81 -1.83 -9.20
N LEU A 210 15.89 -1.23 -8.42
CA LEU A 210 14.91 -0.27 -8.92
C LEU A 210 15.47 1.15 -9.07
N GLY A 211 16.68 1.42 -8.55
CA GLY A 211 17.29 2.76 -8.57
C GLY A 211 16.55 3.76 -7.69
N ILE A 212 16.00 3.33 -6.56
CA ILE A 212 15.33 4.21 -5.60
C ILE A 212 16.35 4.71 -4.58
N ASP A 213 16.43 6.02 -4.41
CA ASP A 213 17.33 6.63 -3.43
C ASP A 213 16.97 6.22 -1.99
N PRO A 214 17.96 6.05 -1.09
CA PRO A 214 17.72 5.67 0.30
C PRO A 214 16.76 6.61 1.05
N ALA A 215 16.82 7.92 0.76
CA ALA A 215 15.91 8.89 1.35
C ALA A 215 14.44 8.65 0.94
N THR A 216 14.20 8.32 -0.33
CA THR A 216 12.86 7.96 -0.82
C THR A 216 12.40 6.64 -0.24
N CYS A 217 13.29 5.66 -0.06
CA CYS A 217 12.95 4.41 0.62
C CYS A 217 12.49 4.68 2.06
N ASN A 218 13.24 5.48 2.82
CA ASN A 218 12.86 5.83 4.19
C ASN A 218 11.52 6.59 4.26
N GLN A 219 11.23 7.46 3.29
CA GLN A 219 9.90 8.10 3.18
C GLN A 219 8.78 7.07 2.96
N ILE A 220 9.00 6.05 2.13
CA ILE A 220 8.02 4.98 1.92
C ILE A 220 7.82 4.18 3.22
N HIS A 221 8.90 3.88 3.95
CA HIS A 221 8.82 3.19 5.24
C HIS A 221 8.02 4.02 6.26
N ASP A 222 8.27 5.33 6.35
CA ASP A 222 7.54 6.23 7.25
C ASP A 222 6.04 6.28 6.91
N GLN A 223 5.68 6.28 5.62
CA GLN A 223 4.29 6.35 5.17
C GLN A 223 3.46 5.14 5.61
N VAL A 224 4.08 3.96 5.70
CA VAL A 224 3.41 2.72 6.13
C VAL A 224 3.72 2.35 7.58
N GLY A 225 4.47 3.17 8.30
CA GLY A 225 4.87 2.90 9.69
C GLY A 225 5.85 1.74 9.85
N ALA A 226 6.60 1.39 8.79
CA ALA A 226 7.60 0.32 8.82
C ALA A 226 8.96 0.80 9.33
N GLN A 227 9.77 -0.13 9.86
CA GLN A 227 11.12 0.18 10.33
C GLN A 227 12.03 0.58 9.17
N ARG A 228 12.73 1.72 9.29
CA ARG A 228 13.72 2.16 8.29
C ARG A 228 14.92 1.21 8.24
N ILE A 229 15.37 0.88 7.03
CA ILE A 229 16.52 0.00 6.79
C ILE A 229 17.75 0.73 6.23
N PHE A 230 17.61 2.03 5.93
CA PHE A 230 18.69 2.87 5.43
C PHE A 230 19.03 3.97 6.46
N ALA A 231 20.33 4.20 6.64
CA ALA A 231 20.89 5.21 7.54
C ALA A 231 20.83 6.63 6.95
#